data_AF-H9FLW9-F1
#
_entry.id   AF-H9FLW9-F1
#
_cell.length_a   1.000
_cell.length_b   1.000
_cell.length_c   1.000
_cell.angle_alpha   90.00
_cell.angle_beta   90.00
_cell.angle_gamma   90.00
#
_symmetry.space_group_name_H-M   'P 1'
#
loop_
_entity.id
_entity.type
_entity.pdbx_description
1 polymer ?
#
loop_
_entity_poly.entity_id
_entity_poly.type
_entity_poly.pdbx_seq_one_letter_code
_entity_poly.pdbx_strand_id
1 'polypeptide(L)' 'TGLGGVMAQAGFNGGNLTNFFSLPGSRTPEIVNIQETTNVNVPGRWAFKVDGKEIDPANGCTSRGQFLRR' A
#
# COMPACT_ATOMS: atom_id res chain seq x y z
N THR A 1 14.39 -3.97 -6.25
CA THR A 1 15.00 -4.62 -5.07
C THR A 1 15.67 -3.54 -4.22
N GLY A 2 15.35 -3.47 -2.94
CA GLY A 2 15.88 -2.46 -1.99
C GLY A 2 16.94 -3.02 -1.05
N LEU A 3 17.57 -4.14 -1.39
CA LEU A 3 18.55 -4.82 -0.55
C LEU A 3 19.91 -4.15 -0.72
N GLY A 4 20.44 -3.58 0.38
CA GLY A 4 21.74 -2.90 0.40
C GLY A 4 21.71 -1.38 0.20
N GLY A 5 20.52 -0.77 0.07
CA GLY A 5 20.32 0.67 -0.01
C GLY A 5 19.40 1.22 1.09
N VAL A 6 18.97 2.47 0.94
CA VAL A 6 17.92 3.05 1.80
C VAL A 6 16.58 2.37 1.47
N MET A 7 15.86 1.95 2.52
CA MET A 7 14.57 1.29 2.37
C MET A 7 13.58 2.21 1.65
N ALA A 8 12.98 1.69 0.59
CA ALA A 8 12.07 2.47 -0.24
C ALA A 8 10.81 2.86 0.55
N GLN A 9 10.26 4.01 0.21
CA GLN A 9 8.93 4.43 0.64
C GLN A 9 7.95 4.18 -0.50
N ALA A 10 6.83 3.53 -0.19
CA ALA A 10 5.74 3.34 -1.14
C ALA A 10 4.39 3.60 -0.47
N GLY A 11 3.43 4.04 -1.26
CA GLY A 11 2.19 4.60 -0.76
C GLY A 11 1.50 5.51 -1.77
N PHE A 12 0.45 6.19 -1.32
CA PHE A 12 -0.22 7.23 -2.08
C PHE A 12 -0.09 8.57 -1.32
N ASN A 13 0.17 9.65 -2.05
CA ASN A 13 0.25 11.01 -1.50
C ASN A 13 -0.71 11.91 -2.28
N GLY A 14 -1.68 12.48 -1.58
CA GLY A 14 -2.72 13.34 -2.15
C GLY A 14 -2.27 14.78 -2.42
N GLY A 15 -1.00 15.12 -2.15
CA GLY A 15 -0.42 16.43 -2.47
C GLY A 15 -0.80 17.57 -1.51
N ASN A 16 -1.60 17.30 -0.48
CA ASN A 16 -2.06 18.31 0.49
C ASN A 16 -1.46 18.11 1.90
N LEU A 17 -0.36 17.37 2.00
CA LEU A 17 0.42 17.04 3.23
C LEU A 17 -0.34 16.27 4.33
N THR A 18 -1.66 16.27 4.31
CA THR A 18 -2.53 15.63 5.31
C THR A 18 -3.08 14.30 4.80
N ASN A 19 -3.28 14.17 3.50
CA ASN A 19 -3.76 12.94 2.88
C ASN A 19 -2.58 12.16 2.33
N PHE A 20 -2.13 11.17 3.08
CA PHE A 20 -1.21 10.15 2.58
C PHE A 20 -1.52 8.79 3.18
N PHE A 21 -1.21 7.74 2.44
CA PHE A 21 -1.23 6.36 2.92
C PHE A 21 0.13 5.73 2.66
N SER A 22 0.77 5.19 3.69
CA SER A 22 2.00 4.41 3.54
C SER A 22 1.67 2.93 3.47
N LEU A 23 2.22 2.23 2.47
CA LEU A 23 2.04 0.79 2.36
C LEU A 23 2.61 0.06 3.60
N PRO A 24 2.01 -1.06 4.01
CA PRO A 24 2.63 -1.95 4.98
C PRO A 24 4.04 -2.35 4.54
N GLY A 25 5.01 -2.28 5.44
CA GLY A 25 6.42 -2.55 5.12
C GLY A 25 7.15 -1.41 4.40
N SER A 26 6.51 -0.25 4.19
CA SER A 26 7.18 0.96 3.70
C SER A 26 8.26 1.41 4.67
N ARG A 27 9.43 1.79 4.15
CA ARG A 27 10.64 2.12 4.94
C ARG A 27 11.12 0.99 5.86
N THR A 28 10.79 -0.26 5.54
CA THR A 28 11.33 -1.45 6.21
C THR A 28 11.91 -2.41 5.17
N PRO A 29 12.71 -3.42 5.54
CA PRO A 29 13.26 -4.38 4.58
C PRO A 29 12.16 -5.17 3.84
N GLU A 30 10.99 -5.32 4.46
CA GLU A 30 9.82 -6.00 3.90
C GLU A 30 9.26 -5.31 2.64
N ILE A 31 9.65 -4.05 2.36
CA ILE A 31 9.23 -3.33 1.13
C ILE A 31 9.57 -4.07 -0.15
N VAL A 32 10.58 -4.94 -0.12
CA VAL A 32 10.96 -5.78 -1.26
C VAL A 32 9.86 -6.75 -1.68
N ASN A 33 8.94 -7.07 -0.76
CA ASN A 33 7.80 -7.95 -0.98
C ASN A 33 6.56 -7.20 -1.52
N ILE A 34 6.69 -5.95 -1.96
CA ILE A 34 5.56 -5.15 -2.51
C ILE A 34 4.88 -5.84 -3.72
N GLN A 35 5.65 -6.62 -4.49
CA GLN A 35 5.14 -7.42 -5.62
C GLN A 35 4.27 -8.62 -5.19
N GLU A 36 4.38 -9.05 -3.93
CA GLU A 36 3.66 -10.19 -3.35
C GLU A 36 2.46 -9.76 -2.49
N THR A 37 2.44 -8.49 -2.06
CA THR A 37 1.40 -7.91 -1.22
C THR A 37 0.34 -7.17 -2.05
N THR A 38 -0.88 -7.07 -1.52
CA THR A 38 -2.02 -6.43 -2.20
C THR A 38 -3.13 -6.07 -1.21
N ASN A 39 -4.00 -5.14 -1.59
CA ASN A 39 -5.30 -4.91 -0.94
C ASN A 39 -6.50 -5.29 -1.82
N VAL A 40 -6.28 -5.80 -3.04
CA VAL A 40 -7.33 -6.11 -4.03
C VAL A 40 -7.24 -7.53 -4.57
N ASN A 41 -6.67 -8.47 -3.80
CA ASN A 41 -6.51 -9.89 -4.16
C ASN A 41 -5.72 -10.16 -5.44
N VAL A 42 -4.93 -9.20 -5.93
CA VAL A 42 -4.07 -9.36 -7.11
C VAL A 42 -2.64 -8.96 -6.70
N PRO A 43 -1.68 -9.90 -6.63
CA PRO A 43 -0.31 -9.63 -6.21
C PRO A 43 0.30 -8.43 -6.95
N GLY A 44 0.97 -7.55 -6.20
CA GLY A 44 1.61 -6.34 -6.75
C GLY A 44 0.65 -5.23 -7.15
N ARG A 45 -0.67 -5.45 -7.05
CA ARG A 45 -1.68 -4.43 -7.32
C ARG A 45 -2.16 -3.78 -6.04
N TRP A 46 -2.15 -2.46 -6.05
CA TRP A 46 -2.69 -1.63 -4.99
C TRP A 46 -3.69 -0.63 -5.57
N ALA A 47 -4.85 -0.50 -4.94
CA ALA A 47 -5.87 0.46 -5.33
C ALA A 47 -6.26 1.34 -4.14
N PHE A 48 -6.54 2.61 -4.41
CA PHE A 48 -6.88 3.60 -3.39
C PHE A 48 -8.12 4.36 -3.82
N LYS A 49 -9.01 4.61 -2.87
CA LYS A 49 -10.17 5.47 -3.05
C LYS A 49 -9.79 6.89 -2.62
N VAL A 50 -10.02 7.87 -3.49
CA VAL A 50 -9.53 9.27 -3.35
C VAL A 50 -10.65 10.32 -3.39
N ASP A 51 -11.91 9.90 -3.49
CA ASP A 51 -13.10 10.74 -3.51
C ASP A 51 -13.59 11.13 -2.08
N GLY A 52 -12.91 10.65 -1.03
CA GLY A 52 -13.20 10.93 0.38
C GLY A 52 -12.26 11.98 1.02
N LYS A 53 -12.49 12.27 2.31
CA LYS A 53 -11.62 13.14 3.11
C LYS A 53 -10.29 12.50 3.50
N GLU A 54 -10.17 11.18 3.34
CA GLU A 54 -8.98 10.38 3.65
C GLU A 54 -8.71 9.42 2.48
N ILE A 55 -7.45 9.05 2.29
CA ILE A 55 -7.08 7.98 1.34
C ILE A 55 -7.38 6.65 2.00
N ASP A 56 -8.43 5.99 1.53
CA ASP A 56 -8.82 4.68 1.98
C ASP A 56 -8.16 3.63 1.06
N PRO A 57 -7.30 2.71 1.58
CA PRO A 57 -6.87 1.56 0.80
C PRO A 57 -8.14 0.86 0.34
N ALA A 58 -8.38 0.83 -0.98
CA ALA A 58 -9.68 0.50 -1.53
C ALA A 58 -10.23 -0.76 -0.83
N ASN A 59 -11.31 -0.58 -0.06
CA ASN A 59 -12.14 -1.65 0.52
C ASN A 59 -12.84 -2.49 -0.58
N GLY A 60 -12.27 -2.53 -1.79
CA GLY A 60 -12.81 -3.17 -2.97
C GLY A 60 -12.93 -4.67 -2.73
N CYS A 61 -14.13 -5.21 -2.99
CA CYS A 61 -14.54 -6.62 -3.03
C CYS A 61 -13.62 -7.60 -2.27
N THR A 62 -13.34 -7.31 -1.01
CA THR A 62 -12.59 -8.16 -0.11
C THR A 62 -13.52 -8.50 1.06
N SER A 63 -13.74 -9.79 1.30
CA SER A 63 -14.43 -10.24 2.49
C SER A 63 -13.63 -9.78 3.72
N ARG A 64 -14.13 -8.76 4.42
CA ARG A 64 -13.67 -8.26 5.75
C ARG A 64 -12.36 -7.46 5.79
N GLY A 65 -11.95 -6.79 4.71
CA GLY A 65 -10.91 -5.75 4.78
C GLY A 65 -9.56 -6.21 5.36
N GLN A 66 -9.24 -7.50 5.25
CA GLN A 66 -8.03 -8.07 5.83
C GLN A 66 -6.91 -8.09 4.79
N PHE A 67 -5.75 -7.52 5.13
CA PHE A 67 -4.54 -7.58 4.32
C PHE A 67 -4.15 -9.05 4.09
N LEU A 68 -4.32 -9.55 2.87
CA LEU A 68 -3.98 -10.92 2.53
C LEU A 68 -2.55 -10.96 2.01
N ARG A 69 -1.67 -11.59 2.79
CA ARG A 69 -0.39 -12.11 2.31
C ARG A 69 -0.68 -13.52 1.76
N ARG A 70 -0.41 -13.77 0.49
CA ARG A 70 -0.36 -15.14 -0.04
C ARG A 70 1.08 -15.60 -0.11
#